data_AF-A0AAV8ZML1-F1
#
_entry.id   AF-A0AAV8ZML1-F1
#
_cell.length_a   1.000
_cell.length_b   1.000
_cell.length_c   1.000
_cell.angle_alpha   90.00
_cell.angle_beta   90.00
_cell.angle_gamma   90.00
#
_symmetry.space_group_name_H-M   'P 1'
#
loop_
_entity.id
_entity.type
_entity.pdbx_description
1 polymer ?
#
loop_
_entity_poly.entity_id
_entity_poly.type
_entity_poly.pdbx_seq_one_letter_code
_entity_poly.pdbx_strand_id
1 'polypeptide(L)'
;MSCIEEVSSSVPENSPPDFNIYPPLSVHGDNTDKDQRLNVNSDHMSSSTNWGDALNNVDDGTEETRVYKVNEKYVPIISGDVLNNVGDGGVEVWRNSNRKSTGKVSKLKNFCYYCESEVLNFARHVINNHSTELDIIKLSSMSAKSLQRRRLLAQLRNKGNFLKTSNNCPRRVRQSQIPGTPVLPCDNCLGFFSSKLLYRHRKNCGEKRSGRAQSEGQTTLIRNFRTDERLKREVFPRMRADKISLEAKADSLICSFGARYLRSHREKHFASVTSRKMRELSKILIEIKKIEPSLKSFFQALQPKYFYLFVQATQTVAKYNPQTEVFEAPSFAMNIVNSFKQCCDIAINIALKGSQQYETVPAAEAEAQLRTMIHLFTANWRFEISSQAASNLHLNKWNKVTIVPLASDLKILRNYLLQSAKKAVDRLKINDKDVSAYNILVDTIYCRVILLNRKRPGELQRMLLHTYLSCGNEKAQYEEFKHIVTPSERVLLEKLKRVVIRGKRGRGVPVLFSVDVQNNIEFMLEYRSNFVPKEN
;
A
#
# COMPACT_ATOMS: atom_id res chain seq x y z
N MET A 1 -0.75 -35.28 -71.16
CA MET A 1 -0.51 -36.21 -72.30
C MET A 1 1.00 -36.37 -72.40
N SER A 2 1.48 -37.59 -72.71
CA SER A 2 2.90 -38.03 -72.83
C SER A 2 3.83 -37.87 -71.59
N CYS A 3 4.50 -38.97 -71.25
CA CYS A 3 5.53 -39.13 -70.22
C CYS A 3 6.93 -39.27 -70.89
N ILE A 4 7.92 -39.84 -70.17
CA ILE A 4 9.22 -40.41 -70.63
C ILE A 4 10.35 -39.35 -70.72
N GLU A 5 11.61 -39.53 -70.24
CA GLU A 5 12.39 -40.72 -69.80
C GLU A 5 13.41 -40.43 -68.66
N GLU A 6 14.10 -41.46 -68.14
CA GLU A 6 15.16 -41.42 -67.11
C GLU A 6 16.60 -41.50 -67.69
N VAL A 7 17.63 -40.99 -66.99
CA VAL A 7 19.04 -41.48 -67.07
C VAL A 7 19.75 -41.32 -65.70
N SER A 8 20.67 -42.23 -65.37
CA SER A 8 21.33 -42.41 -64.05
C SER A 8 22.89 -42.39 -64.08
N SER A 9 23.55 -42.20 -62.92
CA SER A 9 24.97 -42.56 -62.61
C SER A 9 25.33 -42.22 -61.14
N SER A 10 25.46 -43.19 -60.22
CA SER A 10 26.70 -43.82 -59.69
C SER A 10 27.67 -42.87 -58.91
N VAL A 11 27.72 -42.82 -57.55
CA VAL A 11 28.33 -43.79 -56.56
C VAL A 11 29.86 -43.54 -56.38
N PRO A 12 30.40 -43.34 -55.15
CA PRO A 12 30.68 -44.46 -54.22
C PRO A 12 30.52 -44.25 -52.70
N GLU A 13 30.46 -45.39 -52.00
CA GLU A 13 30.43 -45.56 -50.55
C GLU A 13 31.84 -45.48 -49.91
N ASN A 14 31.91 -45.17 -48.62
CA ASN A 14 32.91 -45.69 -47.68
C ASN A 14 32.48 -45.44 -46.21
N SER A 15 32.56 -46.49 -45.39
CA SER A 15 32.34 -46.53 -43.93
C SER A 15 33.66 -46.96 -43.23
N PRO A 16 33.76 -47.21 -41.90
CA PRO A 16 32.81 -47.04 -40.78
C PRO A 16 33.37 -45.94 -39.82
N PRO A 17 33.63 -46.05 -38.49
CA PRO A 17 33.41 -47.08 -37.46
C PRO A 17 32.30 -46.75 -36.43
N ASP A 18 31.97 -47.72 -35.58
CA ASP A 18 30.93 -47.65 -34.55
C ASP A 18 31.27 -46.80 -33.30
N PHE A 19 30.25 -46.15 -32.72
CA PHE A 19 30.25 -45.73 -31.32
C PHE A 19 28.88 -45.96 -30.66
N ASN A 20 28.89 -46.59 -29.48
CA ASN A 20 27.71 -46.98 -28.71
C ASN A 20 26.76 -45.80 -28.39
N ILE A 21 25.50 -45.92 -28.78
CA ILE A 21 24.42 -44.99 -28.41
C ILE A 21 23.66 -45.55 -27.20
N TYR A 22 23.76 -44.86 -26.05
CA TYR A 22 22.82 -45.06 -24.94
C TYR A 22 21.52 -44.29 -25.21
N PRO A 23 20.33 -44.86 -24.92
CA PRO A 23 19.04 -44.26 -25.29
C PRO A 23 18.68 -43.05 -24.40
N PRO A 24 17.88 -42.10 -24.94
CA PRO A 24 17.40 -40.96 -24.17
C PRO A 24 16.35 -41.39 -23.14
N LEU A 25 16.54 -41.00 -21.87
CA LEU A 25 15.58 -41.28 -20.80
C LEU A 25 14.24 -40.56 -21.06
N SER A 26 13.16 -41.34 -21.04
CA SER A 26 11.82 -40.91 -21.38
C SER A 26 11.20 -39.99 -20.33
N VAL A 27 10.63 -38.88 -20.79
CA VAL A 27 9.68 -38.10 -20.00
C VAL A 27 8.30 -38.73 -20.16
N HIS A 28 7.97 -39.69 -19.29
CA HIS A 28 6.59 -40.09 -19.09
C HIS A 28 5.94 -39.16 -18.07
N GLY A 29 4.94 -38.41 -18.53
CA GLY A 29 3.96 -37.81 -17.65
C GLY A 29 2.82 -38.81 -17.44
N ASP A 30 2.45 -39.02 -16.18
CA ASP A 30 1.17 -39.65 -15.83
C ASP A 30 0.23 -38.58 -15.29
N ASN A 31 -0.83 -38.31 -16.06
CA ASN A 31 -2.06 -37.75 -15.51
C ASN A 31 -2.77 -38.87 -14.74
N THR A 32 -2.95 -38.71 -13.43
CA THR A 32 -4.03 -39.41 -12.73
C THR A 32 -4.84 -38.42 -11.91
N ASP A 33 -6.10 -38.23 -12.32
CA ASP A 33 -7.12 -37.63 -11.48
C ASP A 33 -7.30 -38.47 -10.22
N LYS A 34 -7.11 -37.86 -9.05
CA LYS A 34 -7.83 -38.24 -7.84
C LYS A 34 -8.30 -37.01 -7.10
N ASP A 35 -9.61 -36.77 -7.21
CA ASP A 35 -10.37 -36.08 -6.18
C ASP A 35 -10.01 -36.64 -4.80
N GLN A 36 -9.57 -35.78 -3.88
CA GLN A 36 -9.75 -36.03 -2.46
C GLN A 36 -10.00 -34.74 -1.70
N ARG A 37 -11.27 -34.56 -1.34
CA ARG A 37 -11.72 -33.62 -0.32
C ARG A 37 -11.03 -34.00 0.99
N LEU A 38 -10.39 -33.05 1.67
CA LEU A 38 -10.21 -33.13 3.12
C LEU A 38 -10.74 -31.86 3.79
N ASN A 39 -11.99 -32.02 4.24
CA ASN A 39 -12.58 -31.27 5.32
C ASN A 39 -11.80 -31.56 6.62
N VAL A 40 -11.43 -30.53 7.38
CA VAL A 40 -11.01 -30.70 8.78
C VAL A 40 -11.76 -29.68 9.61
N ASN A 41 -12.65 -30.21 10.45
CA ASN A 41 -13.45 -29.45 11.40
C ASN A 41 -12.62 -29.02 12.62
N SER A 42 -13.26 -28.22 13.45
CA SER A 42 -12.94 -27.95 14.85
C SER A 42 -12.21 -29.05 15.62
N ASP A 43 -11.19 -28.65 16.38
CA ASP A 43 -10.91 -29.23 17.69
C ASP A 43 -10.88 -28.14 18.75
N HIS A 44 -11.78 -28.26 19.73
CA HIS A 44 -11.68 -27.57 21.02
C HIS A 44 -10.76 -28.38 21.92
N MET A 45 -9.64 -27.81 22.39
CA MET A 45 -9.11 -28.18 23.70
C MET A 45 -8.60 -26.95 24.46
N SER A 46 -9.09 -26.87 25.68
CA SER A 46 -8.65 -25.97 26.74
C SER A 46 -7.25 -26.35 27.22
N SER A 47 -6.43 -25.34 27.50
CA SER A 47 -5.41 -25.45 28.55
C SER A 47 -5.29 -24.12 29.27
N SER A 48 -5.41 -24.16 30.59
CA SER A 48 -5.16 -23.04 31.49
C SER A 48 -3.66 -22.93 31.74
N THR A 49 -3.12 -21.72 31.76
CA THR A 49 -1.97 -21.43 32.62
C THR A 49 -2.07 -20.01 33.14
N ASN A 50 -2.17 -19.89 34.45
CA ASN A 50 -2.25 -18.65 35.19
C ASN A 50 -0.83 -18.19 35.54
N TRP A 51 -0.48 -16.93 35.24
CA TRP A 51 0.71 -16.26 35.78
C TRP A 51 0.36 -14.80 36.03
N GLY A 52 0.15 -14.47 37.31
CA GLY A 52 -0.04 -13.12 37.78
C GLY A 52 1.26 -12.44 38.20
N ASP A 53 1.13 -11.14 38.47
CA ASP A 53 1.91 -10.34 39.42
C ASP A 53 3.44 -10.28 39.32
N ALA A 54 3.90 -9.16 38.77
CA ALA A 54 5.17 -8.53 39.16
C ALA A 54 5.06 -7.00 39.04
N LEU A 55 4.63 -6.34 40.12
CA LEU A 55 4.79 -4.90 40.34
C LEU A 55 6.08 -4.63 41.13
N ASN A 56 6.95 -3.75 40.64
CA ASN A 56 7.43 -2.55 41.37
C ASN A 56 8.70 -1.90 40.77
N ASN A 57 8.63 -0.57 40.65
CA ASN A 57 9.65 0.47 40.85
C ASN A 57 11.10 0.30 40.33
N VAL A 58 11.46 1.18 39.38
CA VAL A 58 12.57 2.16 39.56
C VAL A 58 12.08 3.51 39.00
N ASP A 59 12.50 4.61 39.61
CA ASP A 59 12.01 5.98 39.36
C ASP A 59 13.09 6.91 38.75
N ASP A 60 12.65 8.11 38.33
CA ASP A 60 13.38 9.34 37.98
C ASP A 60 14.15 9.41 36.63
N GLY A 61 14.18 10.61 36.02
CA GLY A 61 15.08 10.89 34.87
C GLY A 61 14.64 11.82 33.72
N THR A 62 13.94 12.93 33.95
CA THR A 62 13.95 14.17 33.13
C THR A 62 13.16 14.35 31.79
N GLU A 63 12.61 15.58 31.66
CA GLU A 63 12.12 16.35 30.49
C GLU A 63 10.86 15.93 29.69
N GLU A 64 9.68 16.34 30.20
CA GLU A 64 8.40 16.36 29.45
C GLU A 64 8.36 17.40 28.31
N THR A 65 8.20 16.96 27.07
CA THR A 65 7.66 17.81 26.00
C THR A 65 6.13 17.83 26.05
N ARG A 66 5.54 18.89 26.63
CA ARG A 66 4.08 19.07 26.75
C ARG A 66 3.36 19.13 25.40
N VAL A 67 2.85 17.98 24.95
CA VAL A 67 1.89 17.89 23.84
C VAL A 67 0.51 18.31 24.34
N TYR A 68 -0.01 19.42 23.80
CA TYR A 68 -1.36 19.90 24.10
C TYR A 68 -2.43 18.90 23.60
N LYS A 69 -2.96 18.07 24.50
CA LYS A 69 -4.18 17.30 24.26
C LYS A 69 -5.35 18.28 24.08
N VAL A 70 -5.93 18.32 22.89
CA VAL A 70 -7.17 19.06 22.64
C VAL A 70 -8.34 18.23 23.17
N ASN A 71 -9.24 18.87 23.89
CA ASN A 71 -10.38 18.22 24.54
C ASN A 71 -11.37 17.67 23.50
N GLU A 72 -11.50 16.34 23.40
CA GLU A 72 -12.44 15.68 22.48
C GLU A 72 -13.86 15.66 23.07
N LYS A 73 -14.63 16.74 22.88
CA LYS A 73 -16.08 16.73 23.08
C LYS A 73 -16.82 17.28 21.87
N TYR A 74 -17.68 16.43 21.32
CA TYR A 74 -18.70 16.67 20.29
C TYR A 74 -18.26 17.41 19.02
N VAL A 75 -18.07 16.65 17.94
CA VAL A 75 -18.09 17.16 16.56
C VAL A 75 -19.15 16.34 15.79
N PRO A 76 -20.11 16.97 15.09
CA PRO A 76 -21.19 16.24 14.42
C PRO A 76 -20.72 15.24 13.36
N ILE A 77 -21.54 14.22 13.14
CA ILE A 77 -21.38 13.20 12.10
C ILE A 77 -21.57 13.84 10.73
N ILE A 78 -20.68 13.54 9.78
CA ILE A 78 -20.80 14.01 8.39
C ILE A 78 -21.80 13.10 7.66
N SER A 79 -22.96 13.65 7.26
CA SER A 79 -23.91 12.95 6.38
C SER A 79 -23.29 12.67 5.02
N GLY A 80 -23.52 11.46 4.48
CA GLY A 80 -22.85 10.95 3.28
C GLY A 80 -23.03 11.80 2.01
N ASP A 81 -24.03 12.67 1.98
CA ASP A 81 -24.39 13.46 0.81
C ASP A 81 -23.36 14.57 0.51
N VAL A 82 -22.57 15.00 1.52
CA VAL A 82 -21.44 15.93 1.36
C VAL A 82 -20.29 15.30 0.53
N LEU A 83 -20.15 13.97 0.53
CA LEU A 83 -19.08 13.26 -0.19
C LEU A 83 -19.36 13.15 -1.70
N ASN A 84 -20.62 13.18 -2.12
CA ASN A 84 -21.01 13.13 -3.54
C ASN A 84 -20.58 14.40 -4.29
N ASN A 85 -20.74 15.58 -3.66
CA ASN A 85 -20.40 16.89 -4.25
C ASN A 85 -18.88 17.16 -4.40
N VAL A 86 -18.02 16.22 -3.98
CA VAL A 86 -16.55 16.29 -4.20
C VAL A 86 -16.14 15.57 -5.49
N GLY A 87 -17.03 14.76 -6.07
CA GLY A 87 -16.71 13.87 -7.19
C GLY A 87 -17.62 13.96 -8.42
N ASP A 88 -18.67 14.78 -8.40
CA ASP A 88 -19.58 14.97 -9.53
C ASP A 88 -19.76 16.46 -9.89
N GLY A 89 -20.12 16.74 -11.14
CA GLY A 89 -20.27 18.09 -11.70
C GLY A 89 -21.51 18.85 -11.21
N GLY A 90 -22.40 18.19 -10.47
CA GLY A 90 -23.62 18.77 -9.88
C GLY A 90 -23.34 19.61 -8.64
N VAL A 91 -22.84 20.84 -8.83
CA VAL A 91 -22.92 21.85 -7.77
C VAL A 91 -24.30 22.48 -7.83
N GLU A 92 -25.09 22.35 -6.76
CA GLU A 92 -26.16 23.32 -6.50
C GLU A 92 -25.51 24.68 -6.22
N VAL A 93 -25.27 25.39 -7.32
CA VAL A 93 -24.90 26.79 -7.30
C VAL A 93 -26.08 27.53 -6.73
N TRP A 94 -25.88 28.23 -5.61
CA TRP A 94 -26.78 29.30 -5.20
C TRP A 94 -26.94 30.24 -6.40
N ARG A 95 -28.11 30.16 -7.06
CA ARG A 95 -28.42 30.93 -8.26
C ARG A 95 -28.30 32.42 -7.91
N ASN A 96 -27.19 33.04 -8.28
CA ASN A 96 -27.21 34.45 -8.63
C ASN A 96 -27.95 34.52 -9.97
N SER A 97 -29.28 34.67 -9.87
CA SER A 97 -30.17 34.91 -10.99
C SER A 97 -29.61 36.02 -11.89
N ASN A 98 -29.67 35.80 -13.21
CA ASN A 98 -29.18 36.69 -14.27
C ASN A 98 -29.22 38.19 -13.91
N ARG A 99 -28.05 38.79 -13.67
CA ARG A 99 -27.86 40.25 -13.78
C ARG A 99 -26.53 40.58 -14.45
N LYS A 100 -26.61 40.98 -15.73
CA LYS A 100 -25.63 41.87 -16.35
C LYS A 100 -25.72 43.22 -15.62
N SER A 101 -24.92 43.44 -14.59
CA SER A 101 -24.78 44.76 -13.96
C SER A 101 -23.51 44.86 -13.13
N THR A 102 -22.89 46.03 -13.13
CA THR A 102 -21.73 46.48 -12.34
C THR A 102 -22.03 46.57 -10.84
N GLY A 103 -22.41 45.46 -10.21
CA GLY A 103 -22.76 45.36 -8.80
C GLY A 103 -21.59 45.00 -7.88
N LYS A 104 -21.51 45.63 -6.69
CA LYS A 104 -20.55 45.29 -5.63
C LYS A 104 -20.61 43.79 -5.31
N VAL A 105 -19.47 43.09 -5.39
CA VAL A 105 -19.33 41.71 -4.91
C VAL A 105 -19.69 41.68 -3.42
N SER A 106 -20.76 40.97 -3.08
CA SER A 106 -21.20 40.81 -1.68
C SER A 106 -20.08 40.21 -0.83
N LYS A 107 -19.81 40.83 0.33
CA LYS A 107 -18.79 40.33 1.27
C LYS A 107 -19.30 39.02 1.89
N LEU A 108 -18.74 37.90 1.45
CA LEU A 108 -19.01 36.58 2.03
C LEU A 108 -18.67 36.54 3.54
N LYS A 109 -19.67 36.22 4.37
CA LYS A 109 -19.53 36.02 5.82
C LYS A 109 -18.54 34.88 6.14
N ASN A 110 -17.97 34.91 7.34
CA ASN A 110 -17.09 33.87 7.87
C ASN A 110 -17.75 33.24 9.10
N PHE A 111 -17.61 31.94 9.29
CA PHE A 111 -18.11 31.29 10.51
C PHE A 111 -17.14 31.51 11.67
N CYS A 112 -17.64 32.04 12.80
CA CYS A 112 -16.92 32.05 14.07
C CYS A 112 -17.19 30.75 14.82
N TYR A 113 -16.16 29.99 15.20
CA TYR A 113 -16.36 28.73 15.92
C TYR A 113 -16.59 28.89 17.42
N TYR A 114 -16.38 30.09 17.99
CA TYR A 114 -16.59 30.34 19.42
C TYR A 114 -18.04 30.62 19.79
N CYS A 115 -18.80 31.29 18.90
CA CYS A 115 -20.22 31.61 19.08
C CYS A 115 -21.10 31.14 17.91
N GLU A 116 -20.55 30.25 17.06
CA GLU A 116 -21.23 29.60 15.93
C GLU A 116 -21.97 30.54 14.95
N SER A 117 -21.57 31.82 14.91
CA SER A 117 -22.25 32.86 14.13
C SER A 117 -21.52 33.24 12.84
N GLU A 118 -22.27 33.71 11.84
CA GLU A 118 -21.72 34.14 10.56
C GLU A 118 -21.42 35.64 10.52
N VAL A 119 -20.14 36.00 10.47
CA VAL A 119 -19.65 37.37 10.66
C VAL A 119 -18.90 37.92 9.44
N LEU A 120 -19.23 39.15 9.05
CA LEU A 120 -18.56 39.87 7.96
C LEU A 120 -17.13 40.27 8.35
N ASN A 121 -16.97 40.96 9.48
CA ASN A 121 -15.70 41.49 9.96
C ASN A 121 -15.09 40.57 11.04
N PHE A 122 -14.75 39.34 10.65
CA PHE A 122 -14.24 38.28 11.55
C PHE A 122 -13.19 38.78 12.56
N ALA A 123 -12.22 39.56 12.11
CA ALA A 123 -11.13 40.07 12.96
C ALA A 123 -11.62 40.95 14.12
N ARG A 124 -12.55 41.88 13.85
CA ARG A 124 -13.12 42.76 14.88
C ARG A 124 -14.01 41.96 15.82
N HIS A 125 -14.81 41.06 15.27
CA HIS A 125 -15.71 40.21 16.05
C HIS A 125 -14.95 39.35 17.07
N VAL A 126 -13.90 38.61 16.66
CA VAL A 126 -13.18 37.75 17.61
C VAL A 126 -12.39 38.53 18.66
N ILE A 127 -11.87 39.72 18.34
CA ILE A 127 -11.16 40.56 19.31
C ILE A 127 -12.13 41.14 20.36
N ASN A 128 -13.32 41.58 19.92
CA ASN A 128 -14.28 42.25 20.80
C ASN A 128 -15.12 41.26 21.64
N ASN A 129 -15.53 40.13 21.05
CA ASN A 129 -16.53 39.24 21.66
C ASN A 129 -15.91 38.00 22.32
N HIS A 130 -14.63 37.72 22.06
CA HIS A 130 -13.92 36.51 22.52
C HIS A 130 -12.56 36.85 23.14
N SER A 131 -12.47 37.99 23.83
CA SER A 131 -11.24 38.49 24.45
C SER A 131 -10.65 37.58 25.53
N THR A 132 -11.48 36.73 26.15
CA THR A 132 -11.10 35.74 27.17
C THR A 132 -10.44 34.47 26.60
N GLU A 133 -10.56 34.23 25.30
CA GLU A 133 -10.06 33.01 24.67
C GLU A 133 -8.53 33.03 24.51
N LEU A 134 -7.85 31.93 24.86
CA LEU A 134 -6.38 31.86 24.86
C LEU A 134 -5.74 32.24 23.51
N ASP A 135 -6.32 31.79 22.40
CA ASP A 135 -5.87 32.15 21.05
C ASP A 135 -6.04 33.65 20.75
N ILE A 136 -7.04 34.31 21.35
CA ILE A 136 -7.33 35.74 21.15
C ILE A 136 -6.46 36.60 22.08
N ILE A 137 -6.21 36.19 23.32
CA ILE A 137 -5.21 36.80 24.21
C ILE A 137 -3.84 36.80 23.53
N LYS A 138 -3.43 35.63 23.00
CA LYS A 138 -2.20 35.46 22.22
C LYS A 138 -2.18 36.25 20.90
N LEU A 139 -3.34 36.49 20.28
CA LEU A 139 -3.45 37.34 19.10
C LEU A 139 -3.29 38.82 19.47
N SER A 140 -3.83 39.23 20.62
CA SER A 140 -3.81 40.61 21.13
C SER A 140 -2.42 41.06 21.58
N SER A 141 -1.62 40.17 22.20
CA SER A 141 -0.23 40.47 22.58
C SER A 141 0.74 40.63 21.41
N MET A 142 0.39 40.18 20.20
CA MET A 142 1.18 40.37 18.98
C MET A 142 0.92 41.73 18.33
N SER A 143 1.98 42.41 17.86
CA SER A 143 1.84 43.70 17.17
C SER A 143 0.94 43.62 15.93
N ALA A 144 0.17 44.68 15.67
CA ALA A 144 -0.91 44.70 14.69
C ALA A 144 -0.46 44.35 13.24
N LYS A 145 0.76 44.72 12.86
CA LYS A 145 1.33 44.48 11.51
C LYS A 145 2.10 43.15 11.38
N SER A 146 2.34 42.43 12.49
CA SER A 146 3.18 41.22 12.50
C SER A 146 2.65 40.12 11.57
N LEU A 147 3.57 39.33 11.02
CA LEU A 147 3.23 38.17 10.18
C LEU A 147 2.56 37.07 11.01
N GLN A 148 2.95 36.91 12.28
CA GLN A 148 2.38 35.94 13.21
C GLN A 148 0.91 36.23 13.51
N ARG A 149 0.55 37.48 13.87
CA ARG A 149 -0.86 37.88 14.10
C ARG A 149 -1.74 37.63 12.88
N ARG A 150 -1.23 37.94 11.67
CA ARG A 150 -1.94 37.66 10.40
C ARG A 150 -2.13 36.16 10.14
N ARG A 151 -1.15 35.32 10.48
CA ARG A 151 -1.24 33.85 10.35
C ARG A 151 -2.25 33.25 11.33
N LEU A 152 -2.17 33.61 12.61
CA LEU A 152 -3.09 33.12 13.65
C LEU A 152 -4.54 33.50 13.34
N LEU A 153 -4.78 34.75 12.97
CA LEU A 153 -6.10 35.22 12.53
C LEU A 153 -6.65 34.47 11.31
N ALA A 154 -5.77 34.06 10.38
CA ALA A 154 -6.16 33.25 9.23
C ALA A 154 -6.46 31.81 9.62
N GLN A 155 -5.68 31.20 10.53
CA GLN A 155 -5.94 29.87 11.07
C GLN A 155 -7.30 29.80 11.79
N LEU A 156 -7.61 30.76 12.68
CA LEU A 156 -8.89 30.83 13.38
C LEU A 156 -10.10 30.94 12.42
N ARG A 157 -9.99 31.80 11.41
CA ARG A 157 -11.01 32.00 10.36
C ARG A 157 -11.20 30.75 9.52
N ASN A 158 -10.10 30.09 9.13
CA ASN A 158 -10.14 28.86 8.37
C ASN A 158 -10.71 27.70 9.18
N LYS A 159 -10.37 27.59 10.47
CA LYS A 159 -10.92 26.59 11.41
C LYS A 159 -12.44 26.71 11.51
N GLY A 160 -12.97 27.91 11.70
CA GLY A 160 -14.42 28.15 11.68
C GLY A 160 -15.07 27.82 10.34
N ASN A 161 -14.53 28.33 9.23
CA ASN A 161 -15.04 28.01 7.89
C ASN A 161 -14.97 26.50 7.57
N PHE A 162 -13.96 25.78 8.07
CA PHE A 162 -13.81 24.33 7.92
C PHE A 162 -14.91 23.56 8.64
N LEU A 163 -15.19 23.92 9.91
CA LEU A 163 -16.26 23.32 10.71
C LEU A 163 -17.65 23.57 10.11
N LYS A 164 -17.89 24.76 9.53
CA LYS A 164 -19.13 25.03 8.78
C LYS A 164 -19.19 24.22 7.48
N THR A 165 -18.06 24.08 6.77
CA THR A 165 -18.00 23.31 5.52
C THR A 165 -18.29 21.82 5.71
N SER A 166 -17.96 21.21 6.86
CA SER A 166 -18.37 19.82 7.15
C SER A 166 -19.89 19.59 7.03
N ASN A 167 -20.69 20.65 7.14
CA ASN A 167 -22.14 20.61 6.99
C ASN A 167 -22.64 21.18 5.65
N ASN A 168 -21.82 21.88 4.85
CA ASN A 168 -22.07 22.19 3.43
C ASN A 168 -20.90 22.96 2.73
N CYS A 169 -20.57 22.59 1.49
CA CYS A 169 -19.76 23.32 0.49
C CYS A 169 -18.41 24.01 0.92
N PRO A 170 -17.23 23.53 0.43
CA PRO A 170 -15.92 24.12 0.74
C PRO A 170 -15.67 25.55 0.26
N ARG A 171 -15.55 26.50 1.20
CA ARG A 171 -15.20 27.90 0.90
C ARG A 171 -13.70 28.10 0.69
N ARG A 172 -13.28 28.41 -0.56
CA ARG A 172 -11.88 28.67 -0.92
C ARG A 172 -11.28 29.91 -0.25
N VAL A 173 -9.99 29.82 0.09
CA VAL A 173 -9.16 30.95 0.59
C VAL A 173 -8.81 31.96 -0.51
N ARG A 174 -8.89 31.58 -1.79
CA ARG A 174 -8.70 32.48 -2.95
C ARG A 174 -9.87 32.34 -3.93
N GLN A 175 -10.39 33.48 -4.37
CA GLN A 175 -11.77 33.64 -4.83
C GLN A 175 -12.03 33.31 -6.30
N SER A 176 -11.03 32.79 -7.03
CA SER A 176 -11.23 32.23 -8.38
C SER A 176 -12.01 30.90 -8.28
N GLN A 177 -13.34 31.02 -8.31
CA GLN A 177 -14.28 29.94 -8.58
C GLN A 177 -14.09 29.50 -10.04
N ILE A 178 -13.17 28.56 -10.27
CA ILE A 178 -13.17 27.76 -11.50
C ILE A 178 -14.04 26.54 -11.18
N PRO A 179 -15.25 26.42 -11.76
CA PRO A 179 -16.13 25.27 -11.55
C PRO A 179 -15.41 23.94 -11.84
N GLY A 180 -15.81 22.86 -11.17
CA GLY A 180 -15.24 21.53 -11.37
C GLY A 180 -13.81 21.30 -10.89
N THR A 181 -13.08 22.31 -10.38
CA THR A 181 -11.73 22.07 -9.83
C THR A 181 -11.80 21.55 -8.38
N PRO A 182 -11.23 20.37 -8.05
CA PRO A 182 -11.37 19.79 -6.71
C PRO A 182 -10.61 20.61 -5.66
N VAL A 183 -11.25 20.77 -4.50
CA VAL A 183 -10.78 21.59 -3.38
C VAL A 183 -10.42 20.70 -2.20
N LEU A 184 -9.28 20.97 -1.56
CA LEU A 184 -8.82 20.23 -0.40
C LEU A 184 -8.37 21.20 0.71
N PRO A 185 -8.62 20.88 1.99
CA PRO A 185 -8.13 21.65 3.12
C PRO A 185 -6.61 21.47 3.26
N CYS A 186 -5.95 22.42 3.90
CA CYS A 186 -4.57 22.26 4.37
C CYS A 186 -4.55 21.60 5.75
N ASP A 187 -3.68 20.59 5.92
CA ASP A 187 -3.45 19.84 7.16
C ASP A 187 -2.90 20.67 8.34
N ASN A 188 -2.49 21.91 8.07
CA ASN A 188 -2.02 22.87 9.08
C ASN A 188 -3.04 23.99 9.29
N CYS A 189 -3.33 24.81 8.26
CA CYS A 189 -4.17 25.99 8.45
C CYS A 189 -5.68 25.76 8.25
N LEU A 190 -6.12 24.53 7.95
CA LEU A 190 -7.52 24.16 7.61
C LEU A 190 -8.18 24.93 6.46
N GLY A 191 -7.44 25.83 5.81
CA GLY A 191 -7.93 26.61 4.67
C GLY A 191 -8.09 25.73 3.44
N PHE A 192 -9.15 25.98 2.66
CA PHE A 192 -9.42 25.28 1.42
C PHE A 192 -8.69 25.88 0.22
N PHE A 193 -7.96 25.04 -0.51
CA PHE A 193 -7.18 25.40 -1.70
C PHE A 193 -7.50 24.45 -2.87
N SER A 194 -7.27 24.92 -4.10
CA SER A 194 -7.28 24.04 -5.28
C SER A 194 -6.28 22.89 -5.07
N SER A 195 -6.71 21.66 -5.30
CA SER A 195 -5.87 20.46 -5.13
C SER A 195 -4.55 20.54 -5.91
N LYS A 196 -4.55 21.16 -7.11
CA LYS A 196 -3.33 21.38 -7.92
C LYS A 196 -2.34 22.37 -7.28
N LEU A 197 -2.81 23.30 -6.44
CA LEU A 197 -1.99 24.37 -5.84
C LEU A 197 -1.68 24.15 -4.35
N LEU A 198 -2.34 23.17 -3.70
CA LEU A 198 -2.16 22.89 -2.27
C LEU A 198 -0.71 22.60 -1.89
N TYR A 199 0.07 21.93 -2.76
CA TYR A 199 1.50 21.70 -2.50
C TYR A 199 2.32 22.99 -2.43
N ARG A 200 1.99 24.00 -3.26
CA ARG A 200 2.67 25.32 -3.24
C ARG A 200 2.33 26.07 -1.97
N HIS A 201 1.08 26.01 -1.52
CA HIS A 201 0.67 26.59 -0.24
C HIS A 201 1.39 25.92 0.95
N ARG A 202 1.43 24.58 1.00
CA ARG A 202 2.02 23.81 2.11
C ARG A 202 3.49 24.16 2.35
N LYS A 203 4.28 24.46 1.31
CA LYS A 203 5.69 24.89 1.44
C LYS A 203 5.88 26.11 2.36
N ASN A 204 4.89 27.00 2.43
CA ASN A 204 4.95 28.26 3.19
C ASN A 204 3.94 28.30 4.35
N CYS A 205 3.29 27.16 4.66
CA CYS A 205 2.21 27.05 5.64
C CYS A 205 2.70 26.34 6.91
N GLY A 206 3.36 27.10 7.78
CA GLY A 206 3.96 26.60 9.02
C GLY A 206 5.05 25.55 8.79
N GLU A 207 5.05 24.49 9.59
CA GLU A 207 6.10 23.49 9.61
C GLU A 207 6.14 22.61 8.34
N LYS A 208 7.36 22.28 7.91
CA LYS A 208 7.62 21.40 6.77
C LYS A 208 7.30 19.95 7.16
N ARG A 209 6.11 19.48 6.83
CA ARG A 209 5.73 18.06 6.98
C ARG A 209 6.07 17.24 5.74
N SER A 210 6.49 15.99 5.97
CA SER A 210 6.59 14.97 4.92
C SER A 210 5.19 14.57 4.40
N GLY A 211 5.14 13.71 3.37
CA GLY A 211 3.88 13.23 2.80
C GLY A 211 3.31 14.08 1.65
N ARG A 212 2.32 13.53 0.94
CA ARG A 212 1.70 14.15 -0.23
C ARG A 212 0.60 15.12 0.21
N ALA A 213 0.81 16.42 0.00
CA ALA A 213 -0.12 17.48 0.42
C ALA A 213 -1.61 17.22 0.08
N GLN A 214 -1.89 16.65 -1.09
CA GLN A 214 -3.24 16.27 -1.50
C GLN A 214 -3.83 15.09 -0.70
N SER A 215 -3.03 14.08 -0.36
CA SER A 215 -3.54 12.95 0.43
C SER A 215 -3.80 13.39 1.88
N GLU A 216 -2.95 14.25 2.45
CA GLU A 216 -3.16 14.82 3.79
C GLU A 216 -4.39 15.72 3.83
N GLY A 217 -4.59 16.57 2.82
CA GLY A 217 -5.80 17.37 2.69
C GLY A 217 -7.05 16.50 2.59
N GLN A 218 -6.99 15.40 1.83
CA GLN A 218 -8.08 14.43 1.75
C GLN A 218 -8.33 13.72 3.09
N THR A 219 -7.28 13.31 3.80
CA THR A 219 -7.40 12.69 5.14
C THR A 219 -8.00 13.67 6.16
N THR A 220 -7.67 14.96 6.05
CA THR A 220 -8.18 16.02 6.94
C THR A 220 -9.71 16.18 6.83
N LEU A 221 -10.32 15.91 5.67
CA LEU A 221 -11.78 15.90 5.50
C LEU A 221 -12.50 14.80 6.33
N ILE A 222 -11.78 13.74 6.70
CA ILE A 222 -12.33 12.51 7.29
C ILE A 222 -11.88 12.36 8.76
N ARG A 223 -11.37 13.46 9.36
CA ARG A 223 -10.70 13.43 10.67
C ARG A 223 -11.60 12.97 11.83
N ASN A 224 -12.93 13.05 11.68
CA ASN A 224 -13.91 12.70 12.72
C ASN A 224 -14.13 11.18 12.88
N PHE A 225 -13.60 10.35 11.98
CA PHE A 225 -13.76 8.89 12.10
C PHE A 225 -12.75 8.29 13.09
N ARG A 226 -13.23 7.43 14.00
CA ARG A 226 -12.41 6.62 14.90
C ARG A 226 -11.66 5.55 14.09
N THR A 227 -10.53 5.96 13.52
CA THR A 227 -9.66 5.12 12.68
C THR A 227 -8.29 4.93 13.32
N ASP A 228 -7.74 3.72 13.19
CA ASP A 228 -6.42 3.30 13.67
C ASP A 228 -5.29 4.30 13.30
N GLU A 229 -4.56 4.80 14.31
CA GLU A 229 -3.50 5.81 14.15
C GLU A 229 -2.33 5.31 13.28
N ARG A 230 -2.04 4.01 13.31
CA ARG A 230 -1.01 3.43 12.45
C ARG A 230 -1.44 3.48 10.99
N LEU A 231 -2.72 3.23 10.71
CA LEU A 231 -3.29 3.36 9.36
C LEU A 231 -3.23 4.82 8.85
N LYS A 232 -3.60 5.77 9.71
CA LYS A 232 -3.50 7.23 9.43
C LYS A 232 -2.07 7.67 9.14
N ARG A 233 -1.07 7.13 9.85
CA ARG A 233 0.35 7.50 9.70
C ARG A 233 1.07 6.80 8.54
N GLU A 234 0.84 5.50 8.34
CA GLU A 234 1.65 4.67 7.43
C GLU A 234 1.00 4.44 6.05
N VAL A 235 -0.33 4.41 5.97
CA VAL A 235 -1.07 4.04 4.75
C VAL A 235 -1.70 5.26 4.08
N PHE A 236 -2.44 6.08 4.81
CA PHE A 236 -3.16 7.21 4.22
C PHE A 236 -2.28 8.21 3.45
N PRO A 237 -1.06 8.58 3.90
CA PRO A 237 -0.16 9.48 3.15
C PRO A 237 0.29 8.93 1.79
N ARG A 238 0.29 7.59 1.64
CA ARG A 238 0.71 6.89 0.42
C ARG A 238 -0.41 6.79 -0.62
N MET A 239 -1.68 6.84 -0.20
CA MET A 239 -2.84 6.79 -1.09
C MET A 239 -2.83 7.96 -2.08
N ARG A 240 -3.43 7.75 -3.26
CA ARG A 240 -3.64 8.81 -4.26
C ARG A 240 -4.84 9.64 -3.82
N ALA A 241 -4.80 10.97 -3.95
CA ALA A 241 -5.96 11.81 -3.64
C ALA A 241 -7.02 11.73 -4.76
N ASP A 242 -7.78 10.63 -4.79
CA ASP A 242 -8.87 10.34 -5.73
C ASP A 242 -10.15 9.90 -5.00
N LYS A 243 -11.30 9.83 -5.71
CA LYS A 243 -12.61 9.43 -5.14
C LYS A 243 -12.53 8.05 -4.45
N ILE A 244 -11.82 7.10 -5.05
CA ILE A 244 -11.57 5.76 -4.47
C ILE A 244 -10.87 5.87 -3.10
N SER A 245 -9.85 6.71 -2.97
CA SER A 245 -9.15 6.84 -1.69
C SER A 245 -9.88 7.72 -0.68
N LEU A 246 -10.81 8.57 -1.11
CA LEU A 246 -11.74 9.28 -0.22
C LEU A 246 -12.69 8.26 0.41
N GLU A 247 -13.37 7.48 -0.43
CA GLU A 247 -14.34 6.46 -0.04
C GLU A 247 -13.70 5.38 0.86
N ALA A 248 -12.52 4.86 0.47
CA ALA A 248 -11.77 3.89 1.26
C ALA A 248 -11.33 4.39 2.65
N LYS A 249 -11.22 5.71 2.84
CA LYS A 249 -10.89 6.34 4.13
C LYS A 249 -12.15 6.66 4.94
N ALA A 250 -13.29 6.89 4.29
CA ALA A 250 -14.56 7.23 4.92
C ALA A 250 -15.33 6.01 5.41
N ASP A 251 -15.23 4.87 4.73
CA ASP A 251 -15.87 3.63 5.16
C ASP A 251 -15.13 2.99 6.35
N SER A 252 -15.85 2.80 7.45
CA SER A 252 -15.34 2.27 8.72
C SER A 252 -14.96 0.79 8.65
N LEU A 253 -15.64 -0.01 7.83
CA LEU A 253 -15.34 -1.43 7.66
C LEU A 253 -14.08 -1.64 6.78
N ILE A 254 -13.93 -0.86 5.71
CA ILE A 254 -12.72 -0.84 4.87
C ILE A 254 -11.51 -0.34 5.68
N CYS A 255 -11.70 0.68 6.56
CA CYS A 255 -10.66 1.10 7.50
C CYS A 255 -10.29 0.00 8.50
N SER A 256 -11.28 -0.71 9.06
CA SER A 256 -11.05 -1.83 9.97
C SER A 256 -10.33 -2.99 9.30
N PHE A 257 -10.64 -3.27 8.03
CA PHE A 257 -9.89 -4.20 7.17
C PHE A 257 -8.43 -3.78 7.00
N GLY A 258 -8.18 -2.50 6.68
CA GLY A 258 -6.82 -1.95 6.58
C GLY A 258 -6.02 -2.11 7.88
N ALA A 259 -6.64 -1.80 9.01
CA ALA A 259 -6.05 -1.95 10.34
C ALA A 259 -5.74 -3.41 10.69
N ARG A 260 -6.69 -4.35 10.49
CA ARG A 260 -6.46 -5.80 10.70
C ARG A 260 -5.29 -6.29 9.85
N TYR A 261 -5.24 -5.91 8.57
CA TYR A 261 -4.17 -6.32 7.66
C TYR A 261 -2.78 -5.86 8.13
N LEU A 262 -2.64 -4.62 8.64
CA LEU A 262 -1.39 -4.10 9.20
C LEU A 262 -0.96 -4.78 10.52
N ARG A 263 -1.90 -5.26 11.35
CA ARG A 263 -1.56 -6.00 12.57
C ARG A 263 -0.89 -7.33 12.25
N SER A 264 -1.41 -8.04 11.25
CA SER A 264 -0.83 -9.29 10.74
C SER A 264 0.47 -9.10 9.95
N HIS A 265 0.68 -7.91 9.36
CA HIS A 265 1.82 -7.62 8.49
C HIS A 265 2.57 -6.36 8.98
N ARG A 266 3.54 -6.56 9.87
CA ARG A 266 4.19 -5.46 10.61
C ARG A 266 5.17 -4.65 9.76
N GLU A 267 5.75 -5.19 8.69
CA GLU A 267 6.83 -4.56 7.94
C GLU A 267 6.39 -3.36 7.06
N LYS A 268 7.22 -2.30 7.03
CA LYS A 268 6.96 -1.01 6.35
C LYS A 268 6.53 -1.08 4.87
N HIS A 269 6.82 -2.18 4.17
CA HIS A 269 6.44 -2.39 2.77
C HIS A 269 4.96 -2.80 2.60
N PHE A 270 4.38 -3.50 3.58
CA PHE A 270 2.98 -3.93 3.53
C PHE A 270 1.97 -2.77 3.60
N ALA A 271 2.36 -1.58 4.06
CA ALA A 271 1.52 -0.39 3.97
C ALA A 271 1.13 -0.03 2.51
N SER A 272 1.97 -0.34 1.52
CA SER A 272 1.59 -0.20 0.09
C SER A 272 0.56 -1.26 -0.33
N VAL A 273 0.70 -2.49 0.17
CA VAL A 273 -0.24 -3.59 -0.10
C VAL A 273 -1.60 -3.32 0.54
N THR A 274 -1.60 -2.79 1.77
CA THR A 274 -2.79 -2.33 2.50
C THR A 274 -3.50 -1.23 1.72
N SER A 275 -2.78 -0.20 1.28
CA SER A 275 -3.33 0.88 0.44
C SER A 275 -3.99 0.34 -0.82
N ARG A 276 -3.37 -0.64 -1.50
CA ARG A 276 -3.96 -1.29 -2.67
C ARG A 276 -5.26 -2.00 -2.31
N LYS A 277 -5.25 -2.88 -1.29
CA LYS A 277 -6.43 -3.68 -0.91
C LYS A 277 -7.62 -2.84 -0.42
N MET A 278 -7.38 -1.77 0.33
CA MET A 278 -8.44 -0.83 0.71
C MET A 278 -9.06 -0.14 -0.50
N ARG A 279 -8.24 0.26 -1.49
CA ARG A 279 -8.71 0.86 -2.74
C ARG A 279 -9.42 -0.16 -3.64
N GLU A 280 -9.01 -1.43 -3.61
CA GLU A 280 -9.71 -2.54 -4.28
C GLU A 280 -11.14 -2.71 -3.73
N LEU A 281 -11.32 -2.76 -2.41
CA LEU A 281 -12.65 -2.81 -1.78
C LEU A 281 -13.50 -1.57 -2.08
N SER A 282 -12.90 -0.38 -2.03
CA SER A 282 -13.63 0.86 -2.32
C SER A 282 -14.07 0.99 -3.77
N LYS A 283 -13.33 0.46 -4.76
CA LYS A 283 -13.82 0.40 -6.14
C LYS A 283 -15.13 -0.38 -6.22
N ILE A 284 -15.18 -1.54 -5.56
CA ILE A 284 -16.39 -2.37 -5.49
C ILE A 284 -17.53 -1.60 -4.82
N LEU A 285 -17.28 -0.92 -3.71
CA LEU A 285 -18.29 -0.08 -3.04
C LEU A 285 -18.82 1.04 -3.96
N ILE A 286 -17.95 1.68 -4.75
CA ILE A 286 -18.33 2.74 -5.69
C ILE A 286 -19.21 2.19 -6.81
N GLU A 287 -18.93 1.00 -7.35
CA GLU A 287 -19.80 0.40 -8.37
C GLU A 287 -21.12 -0.10 -7.78
N ILE A 288 -21.11 -0.72 -6.58
CA ILE A 288 -22.35 -1.10 -5.86
C ILE A 288 -23.24 0.13 -5.65
N LYS A 289 -22.68 1.28 -5.22
CA LYS A 289 -23.41 2.54 -5.05
C LYS A 289 -24.01 3.14 -6.33
N LYS A 290 -23.53 2.75 -7.52
CA LYS A 290 -24.15 3.16 -8.80
C LYS A 290 -25.34 2.28 -9.15
N ILE A 291 -25.27 0.99 -8.83
CA ILE A 291 -26.34 0.02 -9.12
C ILE A 291 -27.46 0.17 -8.10
N GLU A 292 -27.12 0.31 -6.81
CA GLU A 292 -28.04 0.42 -5.69
C GLU A 292 -27.66 1.60 -4.78
N PRO A 293 -28.18 2.82 -5.05
CA PRO A 293 -27.82 4.04 -4.33
C PRO A 293 -28.20 4.08 -2.84
N SER A 294 -29.08 3.19 -2.37
CA SER A 294 -29.45 3.12 -0.95
C SER A 294 -28.29 2.65 -0.04
N LEU A 295 -27.32 1.91 -0.60
CA LEU A 295 -26.22 1.29 0.16
C LEU A 295 -25.07 2.28 0.40
N LYS A 296 -25.15 3.05 1.50
CA LYS A 296 -24.15 4.08 1.82
C LYS A 296 -22.83 3.54 2.41
N SER A 297 -22.76 2.30 2.88
CA SER A 297 -21.55 1.69 3.47
C SER A 297 -21.30 0.25 3.01
N PHE A 298 -20.05 -0.21 3.10
CA PHE A 298 -19.67 -1.60 2.78
C PHE A 298 -20.37 -2.61 3.69
N PHE A 299 -20.60 -2.27 4.96
CA PHE A 299 -21.33 -3.12 5.90
C PHE A 299 -22.77 -3.39 5.45
N GLN A 300 -23.51 -2.34 5.03
CA GLN A 300 -24.88 -2.48 4.52
C GLN A 300 -24.95 -3.35 3.26
N ALA A 301 -23.92 -3.31 2.41
CA ALA A 301 -23.86 -4.14 1.22
C ALA A 301 -23.65 -5.64 1.53
N LEU A 302 -23.02 -6.01 2.66
CA LEU A 302 -22.70 -7.40 3.02
C LEU A 302 -23.91 -8.22 3.53
N GLN A 303 -25.05 -8.13 2.84
CA GLN A 303 -26.23 -8.98 3.07
C GLN A 303 -26.35 -10.04 1.95
N PRO A 304 -26.78 -11.28 2.26
CA PRO A 304 -26.94 -12.36 1.27
C PRO A 304 -27.73 -11.96 0.01
N LYS A 305 -28.80 -11.16 0.18
CA LYS A 305 -29.64 -10.66 -0.92
C LYS A 305 -28.91 -9.80 -1.95
N TYR A 306 -27.76 -9.22 -1.59
CA TYR A 306 -26.93 -8.38 -2.45
C TYR A 306 -25.74 -9.13 -3.07
N PHE A 307 -25.66 -10.47 -2.97
CA PHE A 307 -24.57 -11.27 -3.54
C PHE A 307 -24.29 -10.94 -5.02
N TYR A 308 -25.32 -10.85 -5.85
CA TYR A 308 -25.17 -10.54 -7.27
C TYR A 308 -24.65 -9.12 -7.55
N LEU A 309 -24.87 -8.15 -6.65
CA LEU A 309 -24.25 -6.83 -6.77
C LEU A 309 -22.73 -6.90 -6.65
N PHE A 310 -22.18 -7.81 -5.83
CA PHE A 310 -20.72 -8.04 -5.77
C PHE A 310 -20.18 -8.70 -7.03
N VAL A 311 -20.94 -9.61 -7.64
CA VAL A 311 -20.58 -10.26 -8.92
C VAL A 311 -20.52 -9.21 -10.03
N GLN A 312 -21.61 -8.46 -10.24
CA GLN A 312 -21.71 -7.38 -11.23
C GLN A 312 -20.63 -6.30 -11.01
N ALA A 313 -20.51 -5.77 -9.79
CA ALA A 313 -19.48 -4.78 -9.47
C ALA A 313 -18.05 -5.31 -9.72
N THR A 314 -17.79 -6.60 -9.45
CA THR A 314 -16.49 -7.20 -9.76
C THR A 314 -16.26 -7.33 -11.26
N GLN A 315 -17.27 -7.75 -12.03
CA GLN A 315 -17.21 -7.80 -13.49
C GLN A 315 -16.91 -6.41 -14.08
N THR A 316 -17.59 -5.36 -13.62
CA THR A 316 -17.32 -3.97 -14.05
C THR A 316 -15.90 -3.52 -13.68
N VAL A 317 -15.45 -3.71 -12.44
CA VAL A 317 -14.10 -3.28 -11.99
C VAL A 317 -12.99 -4.09 -12.65
N ALA A 318 -13.23 -5.36 -12.95
CA ALA A 318 -12.30 -6.24 -13.67
C ALA A 318 -12.34 -6.06 -15.19
N LYS A 319 -13.26 -5.22 -15.70
CA LYS A 319 -13.57 -5.02 -17.12
C LYS A 319 -13.81 -6.34 -17.84
N TYR A 320 -14.87 -7.03 -17.42
CA TYR A 320 -15.43 -8.16 -18.16
C TYR A 320 -16.06 -7.68 -19.47
N ASN A 321 -15.76 -8.34 -20.58
CA ASN A 321 -16.49 -8.17 -21.83
C ASN A 321 -17.48 -9.34 -22.01
N PRO A 322 -18.81 -9.11 -21.98
CA PRO A 322 -19.80 -10.17 -22.18
C PRO A 322 -19.76 -10.84 -23.56
N GLN A 323 -19.26 -10.16 -24.60
CA GLN A 323 -19.24 -10.71 -25.96
C GLN A 323 -18.11 -11.72 -26.18
N THR A 324 -16.97 -11.52 -25.51
CA THR A 324 -15.79 -12.40 -25.65
C THR A 324 -15.57 -13.27 -24.41
N GLU A 325 -16.34 -13.06 -23.35
CA GLU A 325 -16.19 -13.70 -22.03
C GLU A 325 -14.78 -13.54 -21.41
N VAL A 326 -14.12 -12.40 -21.65
CA VAL A 326 -12.75 -12.13 -21.16
C VAL A 326 -12.75 -10.98 -20.16
N PHE A 327 -11.98 -11.14 -19.08
CA PHE A 327 -11.62 -10.06 -18.16
C PHE A 327 -10.29 -9.40 -18.59
N GLU A 328 -10.20 -8.07 -18.54
CA GLU A 328 -8.90 -7.38 -18.66
C GLU A 328 -8.04 -7.61 -17.39
N ALA A 329 -8.68 -7.72 -16.21
CA ALA A 329 -8.00 -7.89 -14.92
C ALA A 329 -8.40 -9.20 -14.18
N PRO A 330 -8.18 -10.40 -14.76
CA PRO A 330 -8.68 -11.67 -14.20
C PRO A 330 -8.06 -12.00 -12.85
N SER A 331 -6.78 -11.66 -12.64
CA SER A 331 -6.12 -11.81 -11.32
C SER A 331 -6.78 -10.98 -10.20
N PHE A 332 -7.45 -9.88 -10.52
CA PHE A 332 -8.21 -9.12 -9.53
C PHE A 332 -9.55 -9.82 -9.24
N ALA A 333 -10.30 -10.17 -10.29
CA ALA A 333 -11.62 -10.81 -10.19
C ALA A 333 -11.58 -12.11 -9.37
N MET A 334 -10.57 -12.96 -9.61
CA MET A 334 -10.37 -14.21 -8.88
C MET A 334 -10.02 -14.00 -7.39
N ASN A 335 -9.27 -12.95 -7.05
CA ASN A 335 -8.69 -12.79 -5.71
C ASN A 335 -9.48 -11.85 -4.78
N ILE A 336 -10.37 -11.00 -5.30
CA ILE A 336 -11.06 -9.97 -4.51
C ILE A 336 -11.97 -10.57 -3.43
N VAL A 337 -12.59 -11.73 -3.71
CA VAL A 337 -13.46 -12.47 -2.79
C VAL A 337 -12.83 -12.79 -1.43
N ASN A 338 -11.51 -13.03 -1.40
CA ASN A 338 -10.78 -13.26 -0.16
C ASN A 338 -10.79 -12.03 0.76
N SER A 339 -10.90 -10.83 0.17
CA SER A 339 -11.02 -9.58 0.91
C SER A 339 -12.48 -9.34 1.36
N PHE A 340 -13.47 -9.77 0.57
CA PHE A 340 -14.89 -9.73 0.98
C PHE A 340 -15.15 -10.64 2.19
N LYS A 341 -14.70 -11.90 2.17
CA LYS A 341 -14.83 -12.82 3.31
C LYS A 341 -14.16 -12.26 4.57
N GLN A 342 -12.96 -11.69 4.44
CA GLN A 342 -12.29 -10.99 5.55
C GLN A 342 -13.05 -9.77 6.07
N CYS A 343 -13.81 -9.05 5.22
CA CYS A 343 -14.70 -7.98 5.67
C CYS A 343 -15.89 -8.54 6.44
N CYS A 344 -16.49 -9.66 6.00
CA CYS A 344 -17.53 -10.35 6.77
C CYS A 344 -17.02 -10.79 8.15
N ASP A 345 -15.84 -11.43 8.23
CA ASP A 345 -15.24 -11.81 9.53
C ASP A 345 -15.07 -10.60 10.47
N ILE A 346 -14.65 -9.46 9.92
CA ILE A 346 -14.47 -8.22 10.69
C ILE A 346 -15.82 -7.67 11.14
N ALA A 347 -16.82 -7.67 10.26
CA ALA A 347 -18.17 -7.24 10.56
C ALA A 347 -18.80 -8.10 11.67
N ILE A 348 -18.62 -9.43 11.65
CA ILE A 348 -19.02 -10.34 12.74
C ILE A 348 -18.31 -9.96 14.05
N ASN A 349 -16.99 -9.77 14.02
CA ASN A 349 -16.21 -9.38 15.21
C ASN A 349 -16.59 -7.99 15.76
N ILE A 350 -17.12 -7.10 14.94
CA ILE A 350 -17.61 -5.77 15.32
C ILE A 350 -18.99 -5.88 15.97
N ALA A 351 -19.91 -6.62 15.35
CA ALA A 351 -21.25 -6.87 15.88
C ALA A 351 -21.21 -7.57 17.25
N LEU A 352 -20.41 -8.63 17.38
CA LEU A 352 -20.24 -9.38 18.63
C LEU A 352 -19.61 -8.58 19.77
N LYS A 353 -18.89 -7.49 19.47
CA LYS A 353 -18.23 -6.64 20.48
C LYS A 353 -19.10 -5.47 20.96
N GLY A 354 -20.37 -5.40 20.54
CA GLY A 354 -21.32 -4.39 21.01
C GLY A 354 -20.88 -2.95 20.72
N SER A 355 -20.10 -2.71 19.67
CA SER A 355 -19.65 -1.36 19.35
C SER A 355 -20.81 -0.53 18.79
N GLN A 356 -21.09 0.61 19.43
CA GLN A 356 -22.18 1.59 19.19
C GLN A 356 -22.37 2.08 17.73
N GLN A 357 -21.52 1.70 16.78
CA GLN A 357 -21.59 2.14 15.39
C GLN A 357 -22.64 1.40 14.54
N TYR A 358 -23.26 0.33 15.04
CA TYR A 358 -24.06 -0.61 14.23
C TYR A 358 -25.31 -1.18 14.94
N GLU A 359 -25.87 -0.46 15.92
CA GLU A 359 -26.92 -0.93 16.84
C GLU A 359 -28.30 -1.24 16.20
N THR A 360 -28.45 -1.12 14.87
CA THR A 360 -29.76 -1.24 14.19
C THR A 360 -30.25 -2.67 13.95
N VAL A 361 -29.43 -3.70 14.22
CA VAL A 361 -29.75 -5.11 13.99
C VAL A 361 -29.25 -5.95 15.18
N PRO A 362 -30.01 -6.93 15.69
CA PRO A 362 -29.53 -7.86 16.72
C PRO A 362 -28.23 -8.55 16.27
N ALA A 363 -27.22 -8.60 17.15
CA ALA A 363 -25.89 -9.10 16.80
C ALA A 363 -25.89 -10.53 16.25
N ALA A 364 -26.77 -11.40 16.76
CA ALA A 364 -26.94 -12.78 16.29
C ALA A 364 -27.51 -12.86 14.86
N GLU A 365 -28.46 -11.99 14.50
CA GLU A 365 -29.02 -11.94 13.14
C GLU A 365 -27.97 -11.42 12.15
N ALA A 366 -27.27 -10.35 12.53
CA ALA A 366 -26.17 -9.81 11.73
C ALA A 366 -25.06 -10.86 11.50
N GLU A 367 -24.69 -11.62 12.54
CA GLU A 367 -23.75 -12.74 12.39
C GLU A 367 -24.27 -13.83 11.42
N ALA A 368 -25.53 -14.26 11.58
CA ALA A 368 -26.13 -15.26 10.70
C ALA A 368 -26.14 -14.80 9.23
N GLN A 369 -26.55 -13.56 8.95
CA GLN A 369 -26.52 -12.98 7.60
C GLN A 369 -25.09 -12.94 7.04
N LEU A 370 -24.10 -12.51 7.82
CA LEU A 370 -22.70 -12.41 7.39
C LEU A 370 -22.06 -13.79 7.16
N ARG A 371 -22.38 -14.81 7.98
CA ARG A 371 -21.94 -16.19 7.77
C ARG A 371 -22.55 -16.79 6.50
N THR A 372 -23.83 -16.56 6.25
CA THR A 372 -24.49 -16.93 4.99
C THR A 372 -23.82 -16.25 3.80
N MET A 373 -23.45 -14.98 3.91
CA MET A 373 -22.72 -14.26 2.85
C MET A 373 -21.32 -14.85 2.59
N ILE A 374 -20.58 -15.27 3.64
CA ILE A 374 -19.30 -16.01 3.50
C ILE A 374 -19.52 -17.34 2.78
N HIS A 375 -20.60 -18.06 3.08
CA HIS A 375 -20.94 -19.32 2.41
C HIS A 375 -21.23 -19.10 0.92
N LEU A 376 -22.06 -18.11 0.56
CA LEU A 376 -22.33 -17.75 -0.85
C LEU A 376 -21.04 -17.39 -1.61
N PHE A 377 -20.15 -16.57 -1.01
CA PHE A 377 -18.82 -16.29 -1.55
C PHE A 377 -17.89 -17.51 -1.63
N THR A 378 -18.23 -18.63 -1.01
CA THR A 378 -17.43 -19.87 -1.02
C THR A 378 -17.96 -20.88 -2.03
N ALA A 379 -19.27 -21.09 -2.06
CA ALA A 379 -19.91 -22.00 -3.01
C ALA A 379 -19.95 -21.39 -4.43
N ASN A 380 -20.48 -20.17 -4.58
CA ASN A 380 -20.94 -19.69 -5.89
C ASN A 380 -19.85 -18.93 -6.66
N TRP A 381 -18.90 -18.29 -5.97
CA TRP A 381 -17.85 -17.45 -6.61
C TRP A 381 -16.94 -18.20 -7.59
N ARG A 382 -16.88 -19.54 -7.50
CA ARG A 382 -16.20 -20.38 -8.51
C ARG A 382 -16.86 -20.26 -9.88
N PHE A 383 -18.18 -20.40 -9.91
CA PHE A 383 -18.99 -20.48 -11.12
C PHE A 383 -19.21 -19.10 -11.74
N GLU A 384 -19.51 -18.10 -10.91
CA GLU A 384 -19.78 -16.72 -11.35
C GLU A 384 -18.57 -16.01 -11.98
N ILE A 385 -17.37 -16.23 -11.43
CA ILE A 385 -16.17 -15.42 -11.76
C ILE A 385 -14.89 -16.25 -11.86
N SER A 386 -14.60 -17.10 -10.87
CA SER A 386 -13.23 -17.62 -10.70
C SER A 386 -12.80 -18.59 -11.80
N SER A 387 -13.73 -19.41 -12.31
CA SER A 387 -13.45 -20.37 -13.38
C SER A 387 -12.98 -19.65 -14.65
N GLN A 388 -13.75 -18.65 -15.10
CA GLN A 388 -13.44 -17.89 -16.30
C GLN A 388 -12.20 -17.00 -16.14
N ALA A 389 -12.05 -16.36 -14.97
CA ALA A 389 -10.84 -15.61 -14.65
C ALA A 389 -9.58 -16.49 -14.61
N ALA A 390 -9.68 -17.73 -14.11
CA ALA A 390 -8.59 -18.70 -14.16
C ALA A 390 -8.29 -19.10 -15.62
N SER A 391 -9.30 -19.46 -16.41
CA SER A 391 -9.14 -19.77 -17.84
C SER A 391 -8.39 -18.67 -18.59
N ASN A 392 -8.82 -17.40 -18.47
CA ASN A 392 -8.13 -16.25 -19.05
C ASN A 392 -6.65 -16.16 -18.61
N LEU A 393 -6.33 -16.46 -17.36
CA LEU A 393 -4.95 -16.49 -16.85
C LEU A 393 -4.10 -17.66 -17.37
N HIS A 394 -4.72 -18.75 -17.82
CA HIS A 394 -4.04 -19.83 -18.51
C HIS A 394 -3.82 -19.50 -20.00
N LEU A 395 -4.85 -19.04 -20.71
CA LEU A 395 -4.75 -18.58 -22.10
C LEU A 395 -3.67 -17.50 -22.28
N ASN A 396 -3.62 -16.49 -21.40
CA ASN A 396 -2.61 -15.43 -21.40
C ASN A 396 -1.17 -15.92 -21.12
N LYS A 397 -0.97 -17.20 -20.75
CA LYS A 397 0.35 -17.81 -20.60
C LYS A 397 0.75 -18.69 -21.78
N TRP A 398 -0.20 -19.27 -22.53
CA TRP A 398 0.10 -20.26 -23.58
C TRP A 398 1.08 -19.70 -24.63
N ASN A 399 0.78 -18.54 -25.18
CA ASN A 399 1.62 -17.89 -26.20
C ASN A 399 2.71 -16.99 -25.58
N LYS A 400 2.94 -17.06 -24.26
CA LYS A 400 3.96 -16.26 -23.61
C LYS A 400 5.32 -16.93 -23.72
N VAL A 401 6.07 -16.57 -24.75
CA VAL A 401 7.46 -16.98 -24.96
C VAL A 401 8.27 -16.76 -23.68
N THR A 402 8.83 -17.83 -23.13
CA THR A 402 9.70 -17.77 -21.96
C THR A 402 11.12 -17.49 -22.44
N ILE A 403 11.49 -16.21 -22.44
CA ILE A 403 12.86 -15.78 -22.78
C ILE A 403 13.79 -16.24 -21.65
N VAL A 404 14.67 -17.19 -21.96
CA VAL A 404 15.75 -17.66 -21.08
C VAL A 404 17.06 -17.00 -21.54
N PRO A 405 17.83 -16.34 -20.65
CA PRO A 405 19.12 -15.75 -21.03
C PRO A 405 20.12 -16.80 -21.52
N LEU A 406 20.86 -16.50 -22.59
CA LEU A 406 21.91 -17.39 -23.08
C LEU A 406 23.13 -17.35 -22.16
N ALA A 407 23.93 -18.43 -22.16
CA ALA A 407 25.18 -18.48 -21.40
C ALA A 407 26.19 -17.40 -21.83
N SER A 408 26.16 -16.99 -23.11
CA SER A 408 26.88 -15.83 -23.64
C SER A 408 26.51 -14.54 -22.91
N ASP A 409 25.22 -14.29 -22.73
CA ASP A 409 24.69 -13.05 -22.19
C ASP A 409 25.00 -12.94 -20.69
N LEU A 410 24.91 -14.07 -19.99
CA LEU A 410 25.35 -14.20 -18.59
C LEU A 410 26.85 -13.93 -18.44
N LYS A 411 27.69 -14.33 -19.41
CA LYS A 411 29.14 -14.03 -19.44
C LYS A 411 29.38 -12.53 -19.68
N ILE A 412 28.64 -11.90 -20.60
CA ILE A 412 28.72 -10.45 -20.84
C ILE A 412 28.34 -9.67 -19.57
N LEU A 413 27.20 -10.00 -18.94
CA LEU A 413 26.74 -9.37 -17.70
C LEU A 413 27.74 -9.57 -16.56
N ARG A 414 28.27 -10.79 -16.37
CA ARG A 414 29.31 -11.08 -15.36
C ARG A 414 30.55 -10.21 -15.57
N ASN A 415 31.05 -10.11 -16.81
CA ASN A 415 32.23 -9.33 -17.14
C ASN A 415 32.01 -7.83 -16.89
N TYR A 416 30.84 -7.31 -17.29
CA TYR A 416 30.45 -5.94 -17.01
C TYR A 416 30.40 -5.63 -15.51
N LEU A 417 29.80 -6.51 -14.70
CA LEU A 417 29.71 -6.35 -13.24
C LEU A 417 31.09 -6.41 -12.57
N LEU A 418 31.99 -7.28 -13.02
CA LEU A 418 33.37 -7.36 -12.53
C LEU A 418 34.18 -6.11 -12.86
N GLN A 419 34.14 -5.64 -14.12
CA GLN A 419 34.85 -4.45 -14.56
C GLN A 419 34.31 -3.18 -13.90
N SER A 420 32.98 -3.06 -13.75
CA SER A 420 32.34 -1.91 -13.10
C SER A 420 32.66 -1.84 -11.61
N ALA A 421 32.66 -2.99 -10.91
CA ALA A 421 33.09 -3.06 -9.52
C ALA A 421 34.56 -2.64 -9.35
N LYS A 422 35.47 -3.11 -10.22
CA LYS A 422 36.89 -2.73 -10.17
C LYS A 422 37.05 -1.21 -10.37
N LYS A 423 36.44 -0.64 -11.42
CA LYS A 423 36.46 0.81 -11.69
C LYS A 423 35.88 1.65 -10.54
N ALA A 424 34.86 1.14 -9.84
CA ALA A 424 34.30 1.80 -8.67
C ALA A 424 35.26 1.79 -7.47
N VAL A 425 35.90 0.66 -7.17
CA VAL A 425 36.95 0.55 -6.14
C VAL A 425 38.13 1.48 -6.46
N ASP A 426 38.62 1.48 -7.70
CA ASP A 426 39.74 2.33 -8.12
C ASP A 426 39.40 3.83 -7.99
N ARG A 427 38.16 4.24 -8.29
CA ARG A 427 37.67 5.61 -8.05
C ARG A 427 37.58 5.97 -6.57
N LEU A 428 37.06 5.08 -5.72
CA LEU A 428 36.92 5.32 -4.28
C LEU A 428 38.28 5.43 -3.57
N LYS A 429 39.31 4.73 -4.06
CA LYS A 429 40.70 4.90 -3.58
C LYS A 429 41.29 6.27 -3.89
N ILE A 430 40.83 6.92 -4.97
CA ILE A 430 41.26 8.28 -5.36
C ILE A 430 40.42 9.35 -4.65
N ASN A 431 39.12 9.10 -4.47
CA ASN A 431 38.18 10.02 -3.83
C ASN A 431 37.23 9.25 -2.90
N ASP A 432 37.48 9.34 -1.60
CA ASP A 432 36.75 8.67 -0.51
C ASP A 432 35.28 9.13 -0.35
N LYS A 433 34.88 10.17 -1.11
CA LYS A 433 33.55 10.80 -1.09
C LYS A 433 32.83 10.71 -2.44
N ASP A 434 33.31 9.89 -3.38
CA ASP A 434 32.63 9.63 -4.66
C ASP A 434 31.35 8.78 -4.48
N VAL A 435 30.23 9.48 -4.22
CA VAL A 435 28.89 8.89 -4.05
C VAL A 435 28.47 8.03 -5.26
N SER A 436 28.91 8.41 -6.48
CA SER A 436 28.58 7.66 -7.70
C SER A 436 29.32 6.33 -7.73
N ALA A 437 30.62 6.32 -7.42
CA ALA A 437 31.41 5.10 -7.33
C ALA A 437 30.92 4.18 -6.21
N TYR A 438 30.59 4.72 -5.03
CA TYR A 438 30.04 3.93 -3.93
C TYR A 438 28.74 3.22 -4.31
N ASN A 439 27.79 3.92 -4.93
CA ASN A 439 26.54 3.31 -5.39
C ASN A 439 26.77 2.23 -6.46
N ILE A 440 27.68 2.45 -7.42
CA ILE A 440 28.04 1.43 -8.42
C ILE A 440 28.64 0.17 -7.76
N LEU A 441 29.47 0.35 -6.71
CA LEU A 441 30.02 -0.79 -5.96
C LEU A 441 28.90 -1.57 -5.24
N VAL A 442 28.00 -0.88 -4.55
CA VAL A 442 26.83 -1.48 -3.87
C VAL A 442 25.94 -2.25 -4.87
N ASP A 443 25.60 -1.63 -6.01
CA ASP A 443 24.76 -2.24 -7.03
C ASP A 443 25.43 -3.47 -7.67
N THR A 444 26.73 -3.40 -7.96
CA THR A 444 27.46 -4.54 -8.54
C THR A 444 27.61 -5.71 -7.56
N ILE A 445 27.86 -5.45 -6.28
CA ILE A 445 27.82 -6.45 -5.19
C ILE A 445 26.43 -7.11 -5.17
N TYR A 446 25.37 -6.30 -5.08
CA TYR A 446 23.99 -6.77 -4.95
C TYR A 446 23.56 -7.63 -6.15
N CYS A 447 23.87 -7.21 -7.38
CA CYS A 447 23.64 -7.99 -8.59
C CYS A 447 24.41 -9.31 -8.60
N ARG A 448 25.70 -9.32 -8.20
CA ARG A 448 26.52 -10.54 -8.13
C ARG A 448 25.97 -11.54 -7.11
N VAL A 449 25.52 -11.09 -5.94
CA VAL A 449 24.87 -11.94 -4.93
C VAL A 449 23.53 -12.49 -5.42
N ILE A 450 22.70 -11.68 -6.10
CA ILE A 450 21.44 -12.14 -6.73
C ILE A 450 21.72 -13.26 -7.73
N LEU A 451 22.67 -13.04 -8.65
CA LEU A 451 22.97 -13.98 -9.74
C LEU A 451 23.52 -15.31 -9.23
N LEU A 452 24.46 -15.27 -8.28
CA LEU A 452 25.04 -16.48 -7.67
C LEU A 452 23.98 -17.32 -6.95
N ASN A 453 23.09 -16.68 -6.20
CA ASN A 453 22.14 -17.36 -5.31
C ASN A 453 20.74 -17.57 -5.93
N ARG A 454 20.50 -17.05 -7.13
CA ARG A 454 19.20 -17.02 -7.84
C ARG A 454 18.03 -16.57 -6.96
N LYS A 455 18.26 -15.63 -6.03
CA LYS A 455 17.24 -15.12 -5.09
C LYS A 455 16.43 -13.98 -5.71
N ARG A 456 15.24 -13.75 -5.16
CA ARG A 456 14.44 -12.57 -5.53
C ARG A 456 15.09 -11.32 -4.91
N PRO A 457 15.09 -10.16 -5.60
CA PRO A 457 15.68 -8.93 -5.06
C PRO A 457 15.18 -8.60 -3.65
N GLY A 458 13.86 -8.68 -3.42
CA GLY A 458 13.27 -8.42 -2.11
C GLY A 458 13.66 -9.41 -0.99
N GLU A 459 14.31 -10.54 -1.27
CA GLU A 459 14.89 -11.41 -0.23
C GLU A 459 16.21 -10.80 0.27
N LEU A 460 17.11 -10.41 -0.65
CA LEU A 460 18.42 -9.84 -0.33
C LEU A 460 18.37 -8.38 0.14
N GLN A 461 17.45 -7.56 -0.40
CA GLN A 461 17.26 -6.15 0.00
C GLN A 461 17.00 -5.96 1.50
N ARG A 462 16.55 -7.01 2.20
CA ARG A 462 16.18 -6.99 3.63
C ARG A 462 17.20 -7.70 4.53
N MET A 463 18.36 -8.09 4.00
CA MET A 463 19.47 -8.57 4.82
C MET A 463 20.01 -7.42 5.68
N LEU A 464 20.14 -7.66 6.98
CA LEU A 464 20.64 -6.66 7.92
C LEU A 464 22.17 -6.77 8.04
N LEU A 465 22.85 -5.63 8.23
CA LEU A 465 24.31 -5.60 8.33
C LEU A 465 24.83 -6.49 9.47
N HIS A 466 24.19 -6.46 10.64
CA HIS A 466 24.55 -7.34 11.75
C HIS A 466 24.46 -8.82 11.34
N THR A 467 23.47 -9.23 10.53
CA THR A 467 23.33 -10.63 10.11
C THR A 467 24.50 -11.08 9.25
N TYR A 468 25.08 -10.17 8.43
CA TYR A 468 26.28 -10.46 7.66
C TYR A 468 27.55 -10.50 8.53
N LEU A 469 27.66 -9.62 9.54
CA LEU A 469 28.82 -9.54 10.42
C LEU A 469 28.86 -10.64 11.48
N SER A 470 27.72 -10.93 12.12
CA SER A 470 27.59 -11.98 13.16
C SER A 470 27.73 -13.39 12.60
N CYS A 471 27.45 -13.60 11.31
CA CYS A 471 27.94 -14.81 10.62
C CYS A 471 29.44 -14.66 10.37
N GLY A 472 30.26 -15.07 11.34
CA GLY A 472 31.70 -15.22 11.14
C GLY A 472 32.02 -16.28 10.07
N ASN A 473 33.31 -16.42 9.72
CA ASN A 473 33.80 -17.58 8.98
C ASN A 473 33.88 -18.83 9.89
N GLU A 474 32.86 -19.03 10.72
CA GLU A 474 32.61 -20.30 11.38
C GLU A 474 32.39 -21.32 10.26
N LYS A 475 33.38 -22.18 10.08
CA LYS A 475 33.34 -23.35 9.20
C LYS A 475 32.41 -24.40 9.81
N ALA A 476 31.16 -24.01 10.07
CA ALA A 476 30.18 -24.76 10.83
C ALA A 476 30.04 -26.16 10.22
N GLN A 477 30.50 -27.14 10.98
CA GLN A 477 30.74 -28.51 10.56
C GLN A 477 29.41 -29.23 10.38
N TYR A 478 28.74 -29.02 9.24
CA TYR A 478 27.66 -29.90 8.82
C TYR A 478 28.27 -31.19 8.25
N GLU A 479 28.85 -32.01 9.13
CA GLU A 479 29.35 -33.34 8.77
C GLU A 479 28.22 -34.20 8.20
N GLU A 480 27.01 -33.98 8.70
CA GLU A 480 25.70 -34.42 8.24
C GLU A 480 25.41 -34.22 6.74
N PHE A 481 26.08 -33.27 6.07
CA PHE A 481 25.92 -33.05 4.63
C PHE A 481 27.19 -33.36 3.82
N LYS A 482 28.31 -33.74 4.45
CA LYS A 482 29.57 -34.05 3.76
C LYS A 482 29.42 -35.16 2.72
N HIS A 483 28.51 -36.11 2.94
CA HIS A 483 28.25 -37.27 2.09
C HIS A 483 27.22 -37.01 0.96
N ILE A 484 26.50 -35.88 1.01
CA ILE A 484 25.56 -35.46 -0.05
C ILE A 484 26.24 -34.49 -1.04
N VAL A 485 27.31 -33.82 -0.62
CA VAL A 485 28.04 -32.79 -1.38
C VAL A 485 29.27 -33.38 -2.04
N THR A 486 29.47 -33.12 -3.35
CA THR A 486 30.64 -33.63 -4.10
C THR A 486 31.97 -33.04 -3.58
N PRO A 487 33.12 -33.70 -3.81
CA PRO A 487 34.42 -33.18 -3.41
C PRO A 487 34.69 -31.75 -3.93
N SER A 488 34.32 -31.47 -5.18
CA SER A 488 34.46 -30.17 -5.82
C SER A 488 33.59 -29.08 -5.16
N GLU A 489 32.35 -29.41 -4.80
CA GLU A 489 31.45 -28.50 -4.09
C GLU A 489 31.92 -28.26 -2.65
N ARG A 490 32.54 -29.24 -1.99
CA ARG A 490 33.11 -29.08 -0.64
C ARG A 490 34.20 -28.00 -0.64
N VAL A 491 35.14 -28.08 -1.58
CA VAL A 491 36.20 -27.06 -1.78
C VAL A 491 35.64 -25.68 -2.16
N LEU A 492 34.49 -25.64 -2.84
CA LEU A 492 33.78 -24.38 -3.09
C LEU A 492 33.15 -23.82 -1.81
N LEU A 493 32.42 -24.63 -1.05
CA LEU A 493 31.77 -24.20 0.19
C LEU A 493 32.77 -23.67 1.23
N GLU A 494 33.98 -24.23 1.31
CA GLU A 494 35.08 -23.71 2.15
C GLU A 494 35.49 -22.27 1.81
N LYS A 495 35.25 -21.82 0.57
CA LYS A 495 35.57 -20.47 0.07
C LYS A 495 34.36 -19.53 0.05
N LEU A 496 33.15 -20.05 0.27
CA LEU A 496 31.91 -19.28 0.23
C LEU A 496 31.42 -18.96 1.65
N LYS A 497 31.44 -17.68 2.03
CA LYS A 497 30.76 -17.25 3.26
C LYS A 497 29.26 -17.49 3.14
N ARG A 498 28.66 -18.16 4.13
CA ARG A 498 27.22 -18.49 4.19
C ARG A 498 26.53 -17.64 5.25
N VAL A 499 25.49 -16.92 4.85
CA VAL A 499 24.60 -16.15 5.74
C VAL A 499 23.18 -16.69 5.59
N VAL A 500 22.47 -16.92 6.70
CA VAL A 500 21.06 -17.37 6.66
C VAL A 500 20.15 -16.17 6.88
N ILE A 501 19.30 -15.88 5.88
CA ILE A 501 18.30 -14.80 5.94
C ILE A 501 16.88 -15.36 6.11
N ARG A 502 15.95 -14.53 6.59
CA ARG A 502 14.54 -14.91 6.77
C ARG A 502 13.81 -14.97 5.42
N GLY A 503 13.42 -16.17 5.01
CA GLY A 503 12.57 -16.42 3.85
C GLY A 503 11.07 -16.41 4.15
N LYS A 504 10.28 -16.90 3.18
CA LYS A 504 8.82 -17.02 3.30
C LYS A 504 8.43 -17.95 4.45
N ARG A 505 7.32 -17.62 5.13
CA ARG A 505 6.78 -18.36 6.30
C ARG A 505 7.81 -18.57 7.43
N GLY A 506 8.78 -17.67 7.57
CA GLY A 506 9.80 -17.74 8.63
C GLY A 506 10.93 -18.75 8.40
N ARG A 507 10.93 -19.49 7.28
CA ARG A 507 11.99 -20.46 6.97
C ARG A 507 13.33 -19.74 6.75
N GLY A 508 14.41 -20.27 7.32
CA GLY A 508 15.77 -19.82 7.00
C GLY A 508 16.13 -20.12 5.55
N VAL A 509 16.79 -19.19 4.86
CA VAL A 509 17.26 -19.33 3.48
C VAL A 509 18.74 -18.95 3.42
N PRO A 510 19.64 -19.86 2.99
CA PRO A 510 21.05 -19.54 2.85
C PRO A 510 21.29 -18.61 1.65
N VAL A 511 22.26 -17.72 1.84
CA VAL A 511 22.88 -16.85 0.85
C VAL A 511 24.39 -17.06 0.95
N LEU A 512 25.01 -17.34 -0.19
CA LEU A 512 26.44 -17.58 -0.35
C LEU A 512 27.11 -16.35 -0.96
N PHE A 513 28.31 -16.02 -0.49
CA PHE A 513 29.11 -14.89 -0.97
C PHE A 513 30.46 -15.43 -1.45
N SER A 514 30.80 -15.20 -2.71
CA SER A 514 32.11 -15.57 -3.25
C SER A 514 33.21 -14.65 -2.73
N VAL A 515 34.47 -15.11 -2.72
CA VAL A 515 35.60 -14.36 -2.14
C VAL A 515 35.74 -12.98 -2.77
N ASP A 516 35.60 -12.87 -4.09
CA ASP A 516 35.59 -11.60 -4.83
C ASP A 516 34.44 -10.66 -4.43
N VAL A 517 33.33 -11.20 -3.90
CA VAL A 517 32.22 -10.42 -3.34
C VAL A 517 32.49 -10.06 -1.88
N GLN A 518 33.08 -10.95 -1.10
CA GLN A 518 33.47 -10.70 0.30
C GLN A 518 34.44 -9.52 0.38
N ASN A 519 35.54 -9.55 -0.39
CA ASN A 519 36.52 -8.46 -0.46
C ASN A 519 35.87 -7.12 -0.87
N ASN A 520 34.93 -7.15 -1.80
CA ASN A 520 34.19 -5.95 -2.22
C ASN A 520 33.23 -5.44 -1.14
N ILE A 521 32.63 -6.33 -0.33
CA ILE A 521 31.79 -5.97 0.81
C ILE A 521 32.65 -5.38 1.93
N GLU A 522 33.80 -5.97 2.24
CA GLU A 522 34.75 -5.46 3.23
C GLU A 522 35.18 -4.03 2.88
N PHE A 523 35.68 -3.82 1.64
CA PHE A 523 36.02 -2.48 1.14
C PHE A 523 34.81 -1.52 1.16
N MET A 524 33.61 -1.96 0.78
CA MET A 524 32.40 -1.13 0.87
C MET A 524 32.06 -0.77 2.33
N LEU A 525 32.32 -1.65 3.30
CA LEU A 525 32.05 -1.39 4.71
C LEU A 525 33.05 -0.41 5.35
N GLU A 526 34.32 -0.44 4.95
CA GLU A 526 35.34 0.55 5.37
C GLU A 526 34.89 1.98 5.08
N TYR A 527 34.35 2.24 3.88
CA TYR A 527 33.91 3.58 3.46
C TYR A 527 32.44 3.88 3.80
N ARG A 528 31.69 2.94 4.41
CA ARG A 528 30.23 3.08 4.65
C ARG A 528 29.88 4.36 5.42
N SER A 529 30.70 4.76 6.39
CA SER A 529 30.48 5.95 7.22
C SER A 529 30.44 7.26 6.44
N ASN A 530 31.08 7.33 5.27
CA ASN A 530 31.10 8.53 4.42
C ASN A 530 29.77 8.72 3.66
N PHE A 531 29.00 7.65 3.48
CA PHE A 531 27.82 7.62 2.58
C PHE A 531 26.51 7.25 3.28
N VAL A 532 26.57 6.55 4.41
CA VAL A 532 25.40 5.98 5.10
C VAL A 532 25.38 6.43 6.56
N PRO A 533 24.32 7.11 7.03
CA PRO A 533 24.17 7.48 8.45
C PRO A 533 24.16 6.25 9.36
N LYS A 534 24.66 6.39 10.59
CA LYS A 534 24.68 5.33 11.62
C LYS A 534 23.28 4.78 11.97
N GLU A 535 22.21 5.52 11.66
CA GLU A 535 20.81 5.15 11.91
C GLU A 535 20.21 4.17 10.87
N ASN A 536 20.98 3.75 9.85
CA ASN A 536 20.54 2.95 8.70
C ASN A 536 21.28 1.60 8.59
#